data_AF-A0A9D8VKX4-F1
#
_entry.id   AF-A0A9D8VKX4-F1
#
_cell.length_a   1.000
_cell.length_b   1.000
_cell.length_c   1.000
_cell.angle_alpha   90.00
_cell.angle_beta   90.00
_cell.angle_gamma   90.00
#
_symmetry.space_group_name_H-M   'P 1'
#
loop_
_entity.id
_entity.type
_entity.pdbx_description
1 polymer ?
#
loop_
_entity_poly.entity_id
_entity_poly.type
_entity_poly.pdbx_seq_one_letter_code
_entity_poly.pdbx_strand_id
1 'polypeptide(L)'
;MAWLKDAYLDVIVLLLIAVFAVYTNNILEVVLWVYTGLLLLSKVIAFFMPALQKKADQTEAPPLFYHLIYALTIAIFLYIAKYYLAIAWALIWLASFISSAKKSKKKS
;
A
#
# COMPACT_ATOMS: atom_id res chain seq x y z
N MET A 1 14.10 13.73 8.46
CA MET A 1 12.76 13.72 7.87
C MET A 1 11.95 12.60 8.52
N ALA A 2 11.12 12.91 9.53
CA ALA A 2 10.42 11.89 10.33
C ALA A 2 9.52 10.97 9.49
N TRP A 3 8.95 11.50 8.40
CA TRP A 3 8.11 10.78 7.44
C TRP A 3 8.76 9.58 6.74
N LEU A 4 10.10 9.53 6.61
CA LEU A 4 10.77 8.41 5.94
C LEU A 4 10.72 7.12 6.77
N LYS A 5 10.59 7.25 8.10
CA LYS A 5 10.47 6.09 9.00
C LYS A 5 9.14 5.36 8.81
N ASP A 6 8.08 6.10 8.51
CA ASP A 6 6.76 5.52 8.26
C ASP A 6 6.65 4.89 6.87
N ALA A 7 7.32 5.48 5.86
CA ALA A 7 7.31 4.98 4.49
C ALA A 7 8.38 3.91 4.22
N TYR A 8 9.31 3.67 5.15
CA TYR A 8 10.42 2.72 4.97
C TYR A 8 9.92 1.30 4.70
N LEU A 9 8.83 0.88 5.35
CA LEU A 9 8.27 -0.46 5.21
C LEU A 9 7.75 -0.68 3.79
N ASP A 10 7.00 0.30 3.25
CA ASP A 10 6.47 0.26 1.89
C ASP A 10 7.58 0.28 0.83
N VAL A 11 8.68 1.01 1.08
CA VAL A 11 9.86 1.03 0.19
C VAL A 11 10.58 -0.32 0.19
N ILE A 12 10.75 -0.96 1.35
CA ILE A 12 11.32 -2.30 1.44
C ILE A 12 10.43 -3.30 0.71
N VAL A 13 9.11 -3.19 0.87
CA VAL A 13 8.16 -4.08 0.20
C VAL A 13 8.21 -3.87 -1.32
N LEU A 14 8.30 -2.63 -1.79
CA LEU A 14 8.50 -2.33 -3.21
C LEU A 14 9.78 -3.01 -3.75
N LEU A 15 10.89 -2.95 -3.01
CA LEU A 15 12.13 -3.65 -3.37
C LEU A 15 11.94 -5.18 -3.38
N LEU A 16 11.25 -5.74 -2.39
CA LEU A 16 10.94 -7.18 -2.36
C LEU A 16 10.09 -7.60 -3.56
N ILE A 17 9.14 -6.76 -3.98
CA ILE A 17 8.29 -7.00 -5.16
C ILE A 17 9.11 -6.89 -6.45
N ALA A 18 10.03 -5.94 -6.54
CA ALA A 18 10.95 -5.82 -7.67
C ALA A 18 11.89 -7.04 -7.76
N VAL A 19 12.42 -7.52 -6.64
CA VAL A 19 13.22 -8.75 -6.58
C VAL A 19 12.37 -9.96 -6.96
N PHE A 20 11.16 -10.08 -6.42
CA PHE A 20 10.23 -11.14 -6.77
C PHE A 20 9.89 -11.17 -8.26
N ALA A 21 9.83 -10.01 -8.90
CA ALA A 21 9.55 -9.92 -10.32
C ALA A 21 10.65 -10.53 -11.21
N VAL A 22 11.89 -10.55 -10.72
CA VAL A 22 13.04 -11.15 -11.41
C VAL A 22 13.32 -12.58 -10.92
N TYR A 23 13.10 -12.84 -9.63
CA TYR A 23 13.29 -14.12 -8.96
C TYR A 23 11.97 -14.63 -8.38
N THR A 24 11.25 -15.39 -9.19
CA THR A 24 9.98 -16.02 -8.79
C THR A 24 10.28 -17.13 -7.78
N ASN A 25 10.09 -16.84 -6.49
CA ASN A 25 10.29 -17.79 -5.39
C ASN A 25 9.00 -17.94 -4.58
N ASN A 26 8.55 -19.18 -4.35
CA ASN A 26 7.33 -19.49 -3.60
C ASN A 26 7.33 -18.88 -2.18
N ILE A 27 8.48 -18.84 -1.50
CA ILE A 27 8.58 -18.26 -0.15
C ILE A 27 8.31 -16.75 -0.21
N LEU A 28 8.89 -16.07 -1.20
CA LEU A 28 8.75 -14.63 -1.38
C LEU A 28 7.31 -14.28 -1.79
N GLU A 29 6.67 -15.12 -2.60
CA GLU A 29 5.25 -14.98 -2.93
C GLU A 29 4.38 -15.04 -1.68
N VAL A 30 4.57 -16.03 -0.79
CA VAL A 30 3.80 -16.16 0.45
C VAL A 30 4.01 -14.95 1.37
N VAL A 31 5.26 -14.48 1.52
CA VAL A 31 5.57 -13.30 2.33
C VAL A 31 4.84 -12.07 1.79
N LEU A 32 4.89 -11.84 0.47
CA LEU A 32 4.18 -10.74 -0.18
C LEU A 32 2.66 -10.86 -0.03
N TRP A 33 2.13 -12.08 -0.07
CA TRP A 33 0.71 -12.35 0.09
C TRP A 33 0.24 -12.05 1.52
N VAL A 34 0.98 -12.52 2.52
CA VAL A 34 0.70 -12.26 3.94
C VAL A 34 0.76 -10.75 4.23
N TYR A 35 1.81 -10.08 3.75
CA TYR A 35 1.96 -8.64 3.92
C TYR A 35 0.83 -7.86 3.24
N THR A 36 0.53 -8.18 1.98
CA THR A 36 -0.55 -7.53 1.22
C THR A 36 -1.90 -7.76 1.89
N GLY A 37 -2.16 -8.97 2.37
CA GLY A 37 -3.36 -9.33 3.11
C GLY A 37 -3.50 -8.56 4.42
N LEU A 38 -2.43 -8.47 5.21
CA LEU A 38 -2.38 -7.66 6.44
C LEU A 38 -2.63 -6.18 6.15
N LEU A 39 -2.03 -5.64 5.09
CA LEU A 39 -2.19 -4.25 4.70
C LEU A 39 -3.63 -3.96 4.26
N LEU A 40 -4.23 -4.85 3.45
CA LEU A 40 -5.64 -4.79 3.07
C LEU A 40 -6.55 -4.84 4.29
N LEU A 41 -6.32 -5.83 5.17
CA LEU A 41 -7.11 -6.02 6.38
C LEU A 41 -7.03 -4.78 7.28
N SER A 42 -5.84 -4.20 7.44
CA SER A 42 -5.67 -2.96 8.21
C SER A 42 -6.46 -1.80 7.62
N LYS A 43 -6.51 -1.67 6.28
CA LYS A 43 -7.32 -0.65 5.58
C LYS A 43 -8.83 -0.88 5.77
N VAL A 44 -9.27 -2.13 5.69
CA VAL A 44 -10.68 -2.51 5.94
C VAL A 44 -11.06 -2.20 7.39
N ILE A 45 -10.24 -2.61 8.36
CA ILE A 45 -10.47 -2.32 9.79
C ILE A 45 -10.47 -0.82 10.05
N ALA A 46 -9.53 -0.06 9.47
CA ALA A 46 -9.48 1.39 9.58
C ALA A 46 -10.72 2.07 8.98
N PHE A 47 -11.33 1.47 7.94
CA PHE A 47 -12.58 1.97 7.36
C PHE A 47 -13.76 1.82 8.33
N PHE A 48 -13.83 0.72 9.08
CA PHE A 48 -14.89 0.50 10.09
C PHE A 48 -14.60 1.19 11.44
N MET A 49 -13.33 1.45 11.76
CA MET A 49 -12.90 2.14 12.99
C MET A 49 -12.20 3.48 12.69
N PRO A 50 -12.93 4.60 12.72
CA PRO A 50 -12.38 5.94 12.47
C PRO A 50 -11.26 6.33 13.45
N ALA A 51 -11.27 5.77 14.67
CA ALA A 51 -10.24 6.01 15.68
C ALA A 51 -8.87 5.45 15.29
N LEU A 52 -8.84 4.30 14.59
CA LEU A 52 -7.61 3.70 14.05
C LEU A 52 -7.16 4.44 12.80
N GLN A 53 -8.10 4.87 11.95
CA GLN A 53 -7.80 5.73 10.81
C GLN A 53 -7.05 6.99 11.24
N LYS A 54 -7.44 7.62 12.35
CA LYS A 54 -6.81 8.84 12.88
C LYS A 54 -5.35 8.64 13.32
N LYS A 55 -4.96 7.43 13.75
CA LYS A 55 -3.56 7.07 14.07
C LYS A 55 -2.75 6.74 12.82
N ALA A 56 -3.33 6.00 11.88
CA ALA A 56 -2.70 5.73 10.58
C ALA A 56 -2.49 7.02 9.76
N ASP A 57 -3.39 7.99 9.94
CA ASP A 57 -3.36 9.31 9.32
C ASP A 57 -2.33 10.28 9.91
N GLN A 58 -1.58 9.88 10.95
CA GLN A 58 -0.45 10.64 11.48
C GLN A 58 0.81 10.51 10.62
N THR A 59 0.74 9.75 9.53
CA THR A 59 1.87 9.69 8.61
C THR A 59 2.05 11.04 7.93
N GLU A 60 3.24 11.62 8.11
CA GLU A 60 3.63 12.89 7.49
C GLU A 60 4.07 12.72 6.03
N ALA A 61 4.06 11.49 5.51
CA ALA A 61 4.54 11.20 4.17
C ALA A 61 3.61 11.80 3.10
N PRO A 62 4.17 12.48 2.07
CA PRO A 62 3.39 13.14 1.04
C PRO A 62 2.45 12.14 0.33
N PRO A 63 1.17 12.48 0.10
CA PRO A 63 0.22 11.58 -0.55
C PRO A 63 0.68 11.15 -1.95
N LEU A 64 1.41 12.02 -2.67
CA LEU A 64 2.00 11.70 -3.98
C LEU A 64 3.02 10.56 -3.93
N PHE A 65 3.77 10.42 -2.82
CA PHE A 65 4.79 9.38 -2.67
C PHE A 65 4.15 7.99 -2.60
N TYR A 66 3.08 7.84 -1.81
CA TYR A 66 2.31 6.60 -1.78
C TYR A 66 1.64 6.27 -3.10
N HIS A 67 1.17 7.28 -3.85
CA HIS A 67 0.59 7.05 -5.18
C HIS A 67 1.62 6.51 -6.17
N LEU A 68 2.84 7.04 -6.14
CA LEU A 68 3.95 6.53 -6.95
C LEU A 68 4.32 5.09 -6.60
N ILE A 69 4.45 4.79 -5.30
CA ILE A 69 4.72 3.42 -4.83
C ILE A 69 3.60 2.50 -5.31
N TYR A 70 2.33 2.81 -5.00
CA TYR A 70 1.20 1.96 -5.38
C TYR A 70 1.09 1.74 -6.89
N ALA A 71 1.26 2.80 -7.70
CA ALA A 71 1.23 2.69 -9.16
C ALA A 71 2.38 1.80 -9.67
N LEU A 72 3.58 1.97 -9.12
CA LEU A 72 4.75 1.16 -9.50
C LEU A 72 4.56 -0.30 -9.10
N THR A 73 4.04 -0.56 -7.89
CA THR A 73 3.76 -1.91 -7.42
C THR A 73 2.73 -2.63 -8.32
N ILE A 74 1.66 -1.94 -8.71
CA ILE A 74 0.66 -2.48 -9.65
C ILE A 74 1.30 -2.76 -11.02
N ALA A 75 2.12 -1.85 -11.53
CA ALA A 75 2.81 -2.03 -12.81
C ALA A 75 3.74 -3.26 -12.78
N ILE A 76 4.49 -3.46 -11.70
CA ILE A 76 5.35 -4.64 -11.52
C ILE A 76 4.50 -5.91 -11.46
N PHE A 77 3.41 -5.93 -10.70
CA PHE A 77 2.54 -7.12 -10.61
C PHE A 77 1.84 -7.47 -11.92
N LEU A 78 1.44 -6.45 -12.71
CA LEU A 78 0.90 -6.64 -14.05
C LEU A 78 1.94 -7.22 -15.00
N TYR A 79 3.19 -6.75 -14.91
CA TYR A 79 4.30 -7.26 -15.73
C TYR A 79 4.57 -8.75 -15.47
N ILE A 80 4.49 -9.20 -14.22
CA ILE A 80 4.67 -10.62 -13.86
C ILE A 80 3.37 -11.45 -13.90
N ALA A 81 2.31 -10.93 -14.52
CA ALA A 81 1.00 -11.58 -14.66
C ALA A 81 0.35 -12.04 -13.33
N LYS A 82 0.73 -11.43 -12.20
CA LYS A 82 0.15 -11.72 -10.87
C LYS A 82 -1.04 -10.81 -10.60
N TYR A 83 -2.10 -11.00 -11.38
CA TYR A 83 -3.31 -10.16 -11.36
C TYR A 83 -3.98 -10.09 -9.98
N TYR A 84 -3.97 -11.19 -9.20
CA TYR A 84 -4.55 -11.22 -7.86
C TYR A 84 -3.92 -10.19 -6.91
N LEU A 85 -2.58 -10.08 -6.94
CA LEU A 85 -1.84 -9.10 -6.12
C LEU A 85 -2.00 -7.68 -6.69
N ALA A 86 -2.00 -7.54 -8.02
CA ALA A 86 -2.26 -6.25 -8.66
C ALA A 86 -3.64 -5.68 -8.27
N ILE A 87 -4.68 -6.50 -8.26
CA ILE A 87 -6.03 -6.09 -7.85
C ILE A 87 -6.07 -5.69 -6.37
N ALA A 88 -5.42 -6.45 -5.49
CA ALA A 88 -5.32 -6.10 -4.07
C ALA A 88 -4.67 -4.73 -3.87
N TRP A 89 -3.55 -4.47 -4.54
CA TRP A 89 -2.86 -3.19 -4.50
C TRP A 89 -3.67 -2.06 -5.15
N ALA A 90 -4.42 -2.34 -6.21
CA ALA A 90 -5.35 -1.38 -6.81
C ALA A 90 -6.48 -0.99 -5.83
N LEU A 91 -7.06 -1.94 -5.10
CA LEU A 91 -8.07 -1.67 -4.07
C LEU A 91 -7.48 -0.84 -2.92
N ILE A 92 -6.27 -1.18 -2.46
CA ILE A 92 -5.52 -0.41 -1.47
C ILE A 92 -5.33 1.03 -1.97
N TRP A 93 -4.92 1.20 -3.23
CA TRP A 93 -4.71 2.52 -3.82
C TRP A 93 -6.00 3.34 -3.86
N LEU A 94 -7.10 2.73 -4.29
CA LEU A 94 -8.42 3.37 -4.38
C LEU A 94 -8.96 3.77 -2.99
N ALA A 95 -8.82 2.90 -2.00
CA ALA A 95 -9.17 3.22 -0.61
C ALA A 95 -8.33 4.38 -0.04
N SER A 96 -7.05 4.45 -0.41
CA SER A 96 -6.18 5.58 -0.07
C SER A 96 -6.69 6.89 -0.68
N PHE A 97 -7.05 6.84 -1.97
CA PHE A 97 -7.56 8.00 -2.71
C PHE A 97 -8.86 8.53 -2.07
N ILE A 98 -9.80 7.64 -1.75
CA ILE A 98 -11.06 8.00 -1.09
C ILE A 98 -10.80 8.59 0.31
N SER A 99 -9.90 7.99 1.10
CA SER A 99 -9.54 8.49 2.43
C SER A 99 -8.95 9.92 2.36
N SER A 100 -8.00 10.13 1.44
CA SER A 100 -7.40 11.45 1.19
C SER A 100 -8.43 12.49 0.71
N ALA A 101 -9.34 12.11 -0.20
CA ALA A 101 -10.40 12.99 -0.68
C ALA A 101 -11.40 13.38 0.43
N LYS A 102 -11.76 12.44 1.32
CA LYS A 102 -12.64 12.70 2.47
C LYS A 102 -12.00 13.68 3.46
N LYS A 103 -10.68 13.62 3.62
CA LYS A 103 -9.88 14.53 4.45
C LYS A 103 -9.85 15.95 3.89
N SER A 104 -9.72 16.11 2.57
CA SER A 104 -9.79 17.42 1.89
C SER A 104 -11.15 18.09 2.11
N LYS A 105 -12.25 17.33 2.01
CA LYS A 105 -13.61 17.86 2.20
C LYS A 105 -13.93 18.32 3.62
N LYS A 106 -13.26 17.76 4.64
CA LYS A 106 -13.50 18.11 6.06
C LYS A 106 -12.72 19.35 6.53
N LYS A 107 -11.87 19.91 5.67
CA LYS A 107 -11.07 21.12 5.90
C LYS A 107 -11.64 22.38 5.22
N SER A 108 -12.76 22.26 4.49
CA SER A 108 -13.47 23.38 3.87
C SER A 108 -14.71 23.76 4.66
#